data_AF-D6PCV2-F1
#
_entry.id   AF-D6PCV2-F1
#
_cell.length_a   1.000
_cell.length_b   1.000
_cell.length_c   1.000
_cell.angle_alpha   90.00
_cell.angle_beta   90.00
_cell.angle_gamma   90.00
#
_symmetry.space_group_name_H-M   'P 1'
#
loop_
_entity.id
_entity.type
_entity.pdbx_description
1 polymer ?
#
loop_
_entity_poly.entity_id
_entity_poly.type
_entity_poly.pdbx_seq_one_letter_code
_entity_poly.pdbx_strand_id
1 'polypeptide(L)'
;MVINNQVFIRRFVIFTFCVTAIHFILESLYTIQFGQSFLGLLPDLIADALLVTGGVLALKNSNAIGILCGAWGFTFCLHYRSWAWRFESVQDGSAKSVDEITMIVLASTMFISILCFILTLLMCLPKRD
;
A
#
# COMPACT_ATOMS: atom_id res chain seq x y z
N MET A 1 23.16 -8.13 9.70
CA MET A 1 21.95 -7.46 9.18
C MET A 1 21.19 -8.43 8.28
N VAL A 2 20.25 -9.19 8.83
CA VAL A 2 19.61 -10.36 8.18
C VAL A 2 18.56 -9.96 7.12
N ILE A 3 18.10 -8.71 7.14
CA ILE A 3 16.93 -8.22 6.38
C ILE A 3 17.31 -7.81 4.93
N ASN A 4 18.58 -7.51 4.63
CA ASN A 4 19.04 -7.16 3.28
C ASN A 4 19.72 -8.36 2.59
N ASN A 5 19.04 -9.52 2.62
CA ASN A 5 19.42 -10.71 1.86
C ASN A 5 18.55 -10.78 0.59
N GLN A 6 19.14 -11.13 -0.56
CA GLN A 6 18.44 -11.30 -1.82
C GLN A 6 17.25 -12.28 -1.73
N VAL A 7 17.39 -13.34 -0.94
CA VAL A 7 16.29 -14.29 -0.71
C VAL A 7 15.11 -13.62 0.00
N PHE A 8 15.39 -12.76 0.98
CA PHE A 8 14.36 -12.02 1.71
C PHE A 8 13.70 -10.98 0.81
N ILE A 9 14.48 -10.17 0.08
CA ILE A 9 13.97 -9.18 -0.89
C ILE A 9 13.03 -9.86 -1.88
N ARG A 10 13.45 -10.98 -2.47
CA ARG A 10 12.62 -11.70 -3.44
C ARG A 10 11.29 -12.17 -2.85
N ARG A 11 11.29 -12.73 -1.64
CA ARG A 11 10.06 -13.14 -0.95
C ARG A 11 9.15 -11.96 -0.64
N PHE A 12 9.73 -10.85 -0.17
CA PHE A 12 9.00 -9.63 0.13
C PHE A 12 8.38 -9.00 -1.12
N VAL A 13 9.08 -9.01 -2.26
CA VAL A 13 8.54 -8.53 -3.54
C VAL A 13 7.39 -9.43 -4.02
N ILE A 14 7.52 -10.75 -3.92
CA ILE A 14 6.42 -11.67 -4.27
C ILE A 14 5.18 -11.37 -3.41
N PHE A 15 5.37 -11.21 -2.10
CA PHE A 15 4.30 -10.79 -1.21
C PHE A 15 3.69 -9.44 -1.64
N THR A 16 4.52 -8.47 -1.98
CA THR A 16 4.05 -7.16 -2.46
C THR A 16 3.19 -7.31 -3.71
N PHE A 17 3.62 -8.08 -4.71
CA PHE A 17 2.82 -8.31 -5.92
C PHE A 17 1.48 -8.99 -5.63
N CYS A 18 1.44 -9.94 -4.69
CA CYS A 18 0.18 -10.54 -4.27
C CYS A 18 -0.77 -9.51 -3.65
N VAL A 19 -0.26 -8.65 -2.75
CA VAL A 19 -1.06 -7.60 -2.11
C VAL A 19 -1.54 -6.57 -3.14
N THR A 20 -0.66 -6.13 -4.04
CA THR A 20 -1.01 -5.20 -5.13
C THR A 20 -2.07 -5.78 -6.06
N ALA A 21 -1.99 -7.06 -6.41
CA ALA A 21 -3.01 -7.69 -7.23
C ALA A 21 -4.37 -7.74 -6.53
N ILE A 22 -4.39 -8.08 -5.23
CA ILE A 22 -5.62 -8.07 -4.43
C ILE A 22 -6.20 -6.66 -4.35
N HIS A 23 -5.36 -5.65 -4.06
CA HIS A 23 -5.76 -4.25 -3.99
C HIS A 23 -6.38 -3.77 -5.30
N PHE A 24 -5.69 -3.97 -6.42
CA PHE A 24 -6.18 -3.60 -7.75
C PHE A 24 -7.54 -4.24 -8.08
N ILE A 25 -7.73 -5.53 -7.76
CA ILE A 25 -8.99 -6.24 -8.00
C ILE A 25 -10.11 -5.65 -7.12
N LEU A 26 -9.86 -5.46 -5.83
CA LEU A 26 -10.85 -4.92 -4.90
C LEU A 26 -11.27 -3.51 -5.29
N GLU A 27 -10.31 -2.65 -5.66
CA GLU A 27 -10.60 -1.27 -6.07
C GLU A 27 -11.34 -1.23 -7.40
N SER A 28 -10.99 -2.10 -8.35
CA SER A 28 -11.73 -2.26 -9.61
C SER A 28 -13.17 -2.71 -9.37
N LEU A 29 -13.39 -3.68 -8.49
CA LEU A 29 -14.73 -4.14 -8.11
C LEU A 29 -15.52 -3.03 -7.42
N TYR A 30 -14.89 -2.29 -6.51
CA TYR A 30 -15.50 -1.16 -5.83
C TYR A 30 -15.91 -0.06 -6.83
N THR A 31 -15.03 0.27 -7.79
CA THR A 31 -15.33 1.23 -8.85
C THR A 31 -16.53 0.79 -9.70
N ILE A 32 -16.56 -0.48 -10.12
CA ILE A 32 -17.65 -1.02 -10.95
C ILE A 32 -18.98 -1.04 -10.17
N GLN A 33 -18.95 -1.41 -8.89
CA GLN A 33 -20.15 -1.58 -8.09
C GLN A 33 -20.74 -0.27 -7.58
N PHE A 34 -19.90 0.69 -7.18
CA PHE A 34 -20.31 1.93 -6.52
C PHE A 34 -20.12 3.19 -7.39
N GLY A 35 -19.57 3.04 -8.60
CA GLY A 35 -19.41 4.14 -9.55
C GLY A 35 -18.40 5.20 -9.11
N GLN A 36 -17.28 4.78 -8.52
CA GLN A 36 -16.21 5.68 -8.08
C GLN A 36 -15.72 6.55 -9.23
N SER A 37 -15.52 7.85 -8.95
CA SER A 37 -14.95 8.76 -9.94
C SER A 37 -13.50 8.41 -10.27
N PHE A 38 -13.06 8.72 -11.49
CA PHE A 38 -11.65 8.53 -11.89
C PHE A 38 -10.66 9.24 -10.95
N LEU A 39 -11.01 10.42 -10.45
CA LEU A 39 -10.16 11.15 -9.49
C LEU A 39 -10.02 10.41 -8.16
N GLY A 40 -11.04 9.65 -7.77
CA GLY A 40 -11.00 8.78 -6.61
C GLY A 40 -10.15 7.53 -6.85
N LEU A 41 -10.18 6.96 -8.05
CA LEU A 41 -9.47 5.73 -8.42
C LEU A 41 -7.98 5.97 -8.76
N LEU A 42 -7.64 7.15 -9.27
CA LEU A 42 -6.30 7.46 -9.77
C LEU A 42 -5.19 7.26 -8.71
N PRO A 43 -5.35 7.72 -7.44
CA PRO A 43 -4.33 7.50 -6.42
C PRO A 43 -4.06 6.01 -6.15
N ASP A 44 -5.10 5.18 -6.18
CA ASP A 44 -5.00 3.73 -5.97
C ASP A 44 -4.25 3.05 -7.13
N LEU A 45 -4.54 3.45 -8.37
CA LEU A 45 -3.79 2.97 -9.55
C LEU A 45 -2.32 3.41 -9.52
N ILE A 46 -2.04 4.62 -9.03
CA ILE A 46 -0.66 5.11 -8.85
C ILE A 46 0.04 4.27 -7.77
N ALA A 47 -0.62 3.97 -6.65
CA ALA A 47 -0.06 3.10 -5.62
C ALA A 47 0.30 1.73 -6.18
N ASP A 48 -0.61 1.11 -6.95
CA ASP A 48 -0.37 -0.19 -7.57
C ASP A 48 0.80 -0.15 -8.56
N ALA A 49 0.85 0.87 -9.42
CA ALA A 49 1.94 1.06 -10.38
C ALA A 49 3.30 1.24 -9.68
N LEU A 50 3.34 2.00 -8.58
CA LEU A 50 4.55 2.21 -7.79
C LEU A 50 5.00 0.94 -7.10
N LEU A 51 4.09 0.15 -6.51
CA LEU A 51 4.42 -1.12 -5.87
C LEU A 51 4.96 -2.15 -6.88
N VAL A 52 4.34 -2.26 -8.05
CA VAL A 52 4.83 -3.12 -9.14
C VAL A 52 6.21 -2.66 -9.60
N THR A 53 6.37 -1.37 -9.91
CA THR A 53 7.62 -0.82 -10.42
C THR A 53 8.75 -0.95 -9.40
N GLY A 54 8.49 -0.57 -8.15
CA GLY A 54 9.44 -0.72 -7.04
C GLY A 54 9.84 -2.17 -6.81
N GLY A 55 8.89 -3.11 -6.88
CA GLY A 55 9.17 -4.53 -6.76
C GLY A 55 10.04 -5.07 -7.90
N VAL A 56 9.72 -4.74 -9.15
CA VAL A 56 10.53 -5.15 -10.32
C VAL A 56 11.94 -4.59 -10.23
N LEU A 57 12.10 -3.32 -9.84
CA LEU A 57 13.42 -2.70 -9.70
C LEU A 57 14.21 -3.30 -8.54
N ALA A 58 13.57 -3.58 -7.40
CA ALA A 58 14.21 -4.23 -6.26
C ALA A 58 14.70 -5.66 -6.58
N LEU A 59 14.00 -6.40 -7.45
CA LEU A 59 14.46 -7.71 -7.94
C LEU A 59 15.67 -7.61 -8.87
N LYS A 60 15.74 -6.56 -9.69
CA LYS A 60 16.87 -6.33 -10.61
C LYS A 60 18.11 -5.82 -9.88
N ASN A 61 17.93 -4.96 -8.89
CA ASN A 61 19.01 -4.35 -8.13
C ASN A 61 18.53 -4.07 -6.70
N SER A 62 19.15 -4.72 -5.71
CA SER A 62 18.81 -4.51 -4.30
C SER A 62 19.02 -3.07 -3.83
N ASN A 63 19.87 -2.29 -4.50
CA ASN A 63 20.05 -0.88 -4.17
C ASN A 63 18.83 -0.02 -4.56
N ALA A 64 17.93 -0.54 -5.40
CA ALA A 64 16.68 0.12 -5.76
C ALA A 64 15.55 -0.10 -4.75
N ILE A 65 15.81 -0.78 -3.62
CA ILE A 65 14.80 -1.05 -2.57
C ILE A 65 14.18 0.24 -2.00
N GLY A 66 14.89 1.38 -2.09
CA GLY A 66 14.35 2.69 -1.73
C GLY A 66 13.12 3.10 -2.52
N ILE A 67 12.97 2.64 -3.78
CA ILE A 67 11.77 2.91 -4.59
C ILE A 67 10.58 2.14 -4.03
N LEU A 68 10.78 0.86 -3.68
CA LEU A 68 9.76 0.04 -3.03
C LEU A 68 9.38 0.59 -1.64
N CYS A 69 10.35 1.15 -0.92
CA CYS A 69 10.10 1.87 0.34
C CYS A 69 9.21 3.09 0.14
N GLY A 70 9.49 3.90 -0.88
CA GLY A 70 8.65 5.05 -1.23
C GLY A 70 7.23 4.63 -1.63
N ALA A 71 7.09 3.53 -2.39
CA ALA A 71 5.80 2.99 -2.78
C ALA A 71 4.95 2.57 -1.56
N TRP A 72 5.51 1.79 -0.63
CA TRP A 72 4.81 1.40 0.60
C TRP A 72 4.48 2.60 1.50
N GLY A 73 5.35 3.61 1.56
CA GLY A 73 5.07 4.87 2.25
C GLY A 73 3.90 5.63 1.64
N PHE A 74 3.86 5.74 0.31
CA PHE A 74 2.74 6.34 -0.42
C PHE A 74 1.43 5.59 -0.15
N THR A 75 1.43 4.26 -0.25
CA THR A 75 0.27 3.41 0.05
C THR A 75 -0.22 3.59 1.49
N PHE A 76 0.69 3.68 2.47
CA PHE A 76 0.32 3.95 3.85
C PHE A 76 -0.36 5.32 4.02
N CYS A 77 0.20 6.38 3.44
CA CYS A 77 -0.42 7.70 3.47
C CYS A 77 -1.79 7.71 2.79
N LEU A 78 -1.95 6.98 1.69
CA LEU A 78 -3.22 6.82 0.99
C LEU A 78 -4.26 6.13 1.87
N HIS A 79 -3.91 4.97 2.47
CA HIS A 79 -4.80 4.27 3.40
C HIS A 79 -5.21 5.15 4.58
N TYR A 80 -4.24 5.85 5.21
CA TYR A 80 -4.52 6.75 6.32
C TYR A 80 -5.47 7.88 5.92
N ARG A 81 -5.19 8.56 4.80
CA ARG A 81 -6.02 9.68 4.32
C ARG A 81 -7.44 9.23 3.97
N SER A 82 -7.58 8.06 3.35
CA SER A 82 -8.87 7.45 2.99
C SER A 82 -9.63 6.94 4.20
N TRP A 83 -8.93 6.50 5.24
CA TRP A 83 -9.52 6.10 6.52
C TRP A 83 -10.03 7.32 7.30
N ALA A 84 -9.20 8.36 7.42
CA ALA A 84 -9.50 9.54 8.23
C ALA A 84 -10.79 10.25 7.80
N TRP A 85 -11.01 10.42 6.49
CA TRP A 85 -12.25 11.07 5.99
C TRP A 85 -13.51 10.25 6.28
N ARG A 86 -13.40 8.91 6.31
CA ARG A 86 -14.52 8.01 6.62
C ARG A 86 -14.81 8.04 8.11
N PHE A 87 -13.76 8.08 8.92
CA PHE A 87 -13.88 8.23 10.35
C PHE A 87 -14.55 9.57 10.73
N GLU A 88 -14.17 10.68 10.09
CA GLU A 88 -14.85 11.97 10.24
C GLU A 88 -16.33 11.88 9.86
N SER A 89 -16.66 11.20 8.75
CA SER A 89 -18.05 10.97 8.31
C SER A 89 -18.85 10.11 9.30
N VAL A 90 -18.20 9.19 10.02
CA VAL A 90 -18.85 8.41 11.09
C VAL A 90 -19.11 9.29 12.31
N GLN A 91 -18.17 10.18 12.65
CA GLN A 91 -18.29 11.09 13.78
C GLN A 91 -19.38 12.15 13.59
N ASP A 92 -19.56 12.66 12.37
CA ASP A 92 -20.58 13.67 12.05
C ASP A 92 -21.96 13.06 11.71
N GLY A 93 -22.07 11.73 11.68
CA GLY A 93 -23.30 11.00 11.39
C GLY A 93 -23.71 11.00 9.90
N SER A 94 -22.82 11.41 8.99
CA SER A 94 -23.08 11.43 7.55
C SER A 94 -22.67 10.15 6.81
N ALA A 95 -21.95 9.24 7.49
CA ALA A 95 -21.45 7.99 6.92
C ALA A 95 -22.58 7.08 6.42
N LYS A 96 -22.33 6.44 5.28
CA LYS A 96 -23.14 5.33 4.78
C LYS A 96 -22.57 4.01 5.28
N SER A 97 -23.36 2.93 5.19
CA SER A 97 -22.91 1.57 5.55
C SER A 97 -21.63 1.15 4.80
N VAL A 98 -21.49 1.56 3.54
CA VAL A 98 -20.28 1.31 2.74
C VAL A 98 -19.07 2.02 3.33
N ASP A 99 -19.22 3.23 3.88
CA ASP A 99 -18.13 3.99 4.48
C ASP A 99 -17.62 3.32 5.75
N GLU A 100 -18.51 2.81 6.59
CA GLU A 100 -18.17 2.06 7.81
C GLU A 100 -17.41 0.76 7.50
N ILE A 101 -17.91 -0.04 6.55
CA ILE A 101 -17.25 -1.29 6.14
C ILE A 101 -15.87 -0.98 5.54
N THR A 102 -15.80 0.00 4.65
CA THR A 102 -14.54 0.40 4.01
C THR A 102 -13.54 0.93 5.04
N MET A 103 -14.00 1.65 6.06
CA MET A 103 -13.16 2.13 7.16
C MET A 103 -12.50 0.98 7.94
N ILE A 104 -13.24 -0.10 8.22
CA ILE A 104 -12.68 -1.28 8.91
C ILE A 104 -11.61 -1.97 8.06
N VAL A 105 -11.88 -2.13 6.75
CA VAL A 105 -10.92 -2.68 5.80
C VAL A 105 -9.67 -1.82 5.73
N LEU A 106 -9.84 -0.50 5.60
CA LEU A 106 -8.73 0.46 5.54
C LEU A 106 -7.91 0.49 6.82
N ALA A 107 -8.51 0.33 8.00
CA ALA A 107 -7.76 0.23 9.25
C ALA A 107 -6.81 -0.98 9.24
N SER A 108 -7.30 -2.11 8.71
CA SER A 108 -6.53 -3.36 8.59
C SER A 108 -5.41 -3.24 7.55
N THR A 109 -5.71 -2.68 6.37
CA THR A 109 -4.71 -2.50 5.30
C THR A 109 -3.70 -1.40 5.65
N MET A 110 -4.11 -0.37 6.38
CA MET A 110 -3.22 0.65 6.93
C MET A 110 -2.16 0.01 7.84
N PHE A 111 -2.57 -0.87 8.76
CA PHE A 111 -1.64 -1.63 9.61
C PHE A 111 -0.65 -2.47 8.80
N ILE A 112 -1.11 -3.15 7.75
CA ILE A 112 -0.22 -3.90 6.85
C ILE A 112 0.77 -2.96 6.15
N SER A 113 0.28 -1.84 5.61
CA SER A 113 1.11 -0.90 4.85
C SER A 113 2.17 -0.22 5.71
N ILE A 114 1.87 0.15 6.96
CA ILE A 114 2.88 0.73 7.87
C ILE A 114 3.96 -0.31 8.25
N LEU A 115 3.58 -1.57 8.48
CA LEU A 115 4.56 -2.62 8.73
C LEU A 115 5.47 -2.85 7.52
N CYS A 116 4.90 -2.90 6.32
CA CYS A 116 5.67 -3.04 5.09
C CYS A 116 6.60 -1.84 4.87
N PHE A 117 6.11 -0.63 5.09
CA PHE A 117 6.90 0.59 5.01
C PHE A 117 8.08 0.57 5.98
N ILE A 118 7.84 0.26 7.27
CA ILE A 118 8.90 0.14 8.28
C ILE A 118 9.92 -0.94 7.89
N LEU A 119 9.47 -2.10 7.43
CA LEU A 119 10.37 -3.16 6.96
C LEU A 119 11.26 -2.67 5.81
N THR A 120 10.68 -1.99 4.82
CA THR A 120 11.46 -1.43 3.71
C THR A 120 12.38 -0.30 4.12
N LEU A 121 12.00 0.53 5.11
CA LEU A 121 12.88 1.55 5.69
C LEU A 121 14.11 0.90 6.34
N LEU A 122 13.90 -0.16 7.14
CA LEU A 122 14.98 -0.91 7.78
C LEU A 122 15.91 -1.56 6.74
N MET A 123 15.38 -1.98 5.58
CA MET A 123 16.18 -2.51 4.47
C MET A 123 17.02 -1.43 3.78
N CYS A 124 16.57 -0.17 3.80
CA CYS A 124 17.28 0.97 3.22
C CYS A 124 18.37 1.54 4.13
N LEU A 125 18.44 1.13 5.40
CA LEU A 125 19.47 1.63 6.31
C LEU A 125 20.88 1.28 5.81
N PRO A 126 21.85 2.20 5.98
CA PRO A 126 23.23 1.94 5.63
C PRO A 126 23.74 0.73 6.43
N LYS A 127 24.52 -0.11 5.76
CA LYS A 127 25.22 -1.20 6.44
C LYS A 127 26.24 -0.56 7.37
N ARG A 128 26.24 -0.95 8.65
CA ARG A 128 27.36 -0.61 9.53
C ARG A 128 28.60 -1.31 8.98
N ASP A 129 29.58 -0.50 8.59
CA ASP A 129 30.95 -0.94 8.33
C ASP A 129 31.58 -1.51 9.61
#